data_AF-A0A940TAN6-F1
#
_entry.id   AF-A0A940TAN6-F1
#
_cell.length_a   1.000
_cell.length_b   1.000
_cell.length_c   1.000
_cell.angle_alpha   90.00
_cell.angle_beta   90.00
_cell.angle_gamma   90.00
#
_symmetry.space_group_name_H-M   'P 1'
#
loop_
_entity.id
_entity.type
_entity.pdbx_description
1 polymer ?
#
loop_
_entity_poly.entity_id
_entity_poly.type
_entity_poly.pdbx_seq_one_letter_code
_entity_poly.pdbx_strand_id
1 'polypeptide(L)'
;MEFKYKLRRFFRNIGIDSLMTYVAASMAIIFVGDLFTGGMLSPFLAFSRDAILQGEIWRLVTFLVLPQTGSAVWIVLSVYYYYWIGRELEQEWGSHNLTLYFLLGAILLIGVGMFA
;
A
#
# COMPACT_ATOMS: atom_id res chain seq x y z
N MET A 1 -28.78 -16.32 -6.46
CA MET A 1 -28.71 -15.85 -5.05
C MET A 1 -27.48 -16.38 -4.31
N GLU A 2 -27.01 -17.61 -4.56
CA GLU A 2 -25.80 -18.24 -3.99
C GLU A 2 -24.50 -17.40 -4.07
N PHE A 3 -24.23 -16.75 -5.21
CA PHE A 3 -22.97 -16.02 -5.44
C PHE A 3 -22.75 -14.88 -4.43
N LYS A 4 -23.82 -14.11 -4.12
CA LYS A 4 -23.77 -13.00 -3.16
C LYS A 4 -23.40 -13.49 -1.76
N TYR A 5 -23.89 -14.66 -1.36
CA TYR A 5 -23.56 -15.27 -0.06
C TYR A 5 -22.11 -15.80 -0.03
N LYS A 6 -21.63 -16.42 -1.11
CA LYS A 6 -20.23 -16.83 -1.24
C LYS A 6 -19.27 -15.65 -1.19
N LEU A 7 -19.58 -14.56 -1.90
CA LEU A 7 -18.78 -13.35 -1.94
C LEU A 7 -18.68 -12.73 -0.54
N ARG A 8 -19.82 -12.61 0.15
CA ARG A 8 -19.88 -12.06 1.51
C ARG A 8 -19.08 -12.89 2.53
N ARG A 9 -19.03 -14.22 2.35
CA ARG A 9 -18.26 -15.12 3.22
C ARG A 9 -16.76 -15.04 2.99
N PHE A 10 -16.31 -14.88 1.74
CA PHE A 10 -14.89 -14.73 1.41
C PHE A 10 -14.32 -13.43 1.98
N PHE A 11 -15.05 -12.32 1.82
CA PHE A 11 -14.60 -11.03 2.32
C PHE A 11 -14.69 -10.90 3.84
N ARG A 12 -15.56 -11.67 4.52
CA ARG A 12 -15.87 -11.51 5.96
C ARG A 12 -14.67 -11.37 6.91
N ASN A 13 -13.50 -11.93 6.57
CA ASN A 13 -12.34 -11.99 7.46
C ASN A 13 -11.07 -11.30 6.91
N ILE A 14 -11.17 -10.46 5.87
CA ILE A 14 -9.98 -9.76 5.29
C ILE A 14 -9.72 -8.41 6.01
N GLY A 15 -10.16 -8.24 7.25
CA GLY A 15 -9.82 -7.02 8.01
C GLY A 15 -8.40 -7.08 8.54
N ILE A 16 -7.54 -6.15 8.12
CA ILE A 16 -6.23 -5.93 8.69
C ILE A 16 -6.33 -4.73 9.63
N ASP A 17 -6.27 -5.00 10.93
CA ASP A 17 -6.32 -3.95 11.93
C ASP A 17 -5.07 -3.06 11.82
N SER A 18 -5.26 -1.75 11.90
CA SER A 18 -4.20 -0.74 11.78
C SER A 18 -3.45 -0.77 10.44
N LEU A 19 -4.12 -1.15 9.34
CA LEU A 19 -3.53 -1.24 7.99
C LEU A 19 -2.70 -0.01 7.62
N MET A 20 -3.27 1.18 7.78
CA MET A 20 -2.62 2.44 7.39
C MET A 20 -1.43 2.78 8.29
N THR A 21 -1.38 2.26 9.52
CA THR A 21 -0.19 2.36 10.38
C THR A 21 0.96 1.55 9.80
N TYR A 22 0.70 0.35 9.29
CA TYR A 22 1.73 -0.46 8.61
C TYR A 22 2.21 0.21 7.32
N VAL A 23 1.30 0.83 6.55
CA VAL A 23 1.66 1.62 5.36
C VAL A 23 2.56 2.80 5.75
N ALA A 24 2.18 3.58 6.76
CA ALA A 24 2.99 4.71 7.23
C ALA A 24 4.37 4.26 7.77
N ALA A 25 4.43 3.17 8.54
CA ALA A 25 5.68 2.63 9.06
C ALA A 25 6.61 2.13 7.95
N SER A 26 6.07 1.47 6.93
CA SER A 26 6.86 0.99 5.79
C SER A 26 7.41 2.14 4.94
N MET A 27 6.68 3.24 4.76
CA MET A 27 7.22 4.45 4.12
C MET A 27 8.46 4.97 4.86
N ALA A 28 8.42 5.00 6.20
CA ALA A 28 9.57 5.42 7.01
C ALA A 28 10.76 4.45 6.87
N ILE A 29 10.50 3.14 6.89
CA ILE A 29 11.53 2.10 6.73
C ILE A 29 12.21 2.22 5.36
N ILE A 30 11.43 2.39 4.29
CA ILE A 30 11.95 2.51 2.92
C ILE A 30 12.76 3.79 2.78
N PHE A 31 12.27 4.91 3.31
CA PHE A 31 13.02 6.18 3.29
C PHE A 31 14.36 6.04 4.00
N VAL A 32 14.40 5.43 5.19
CA VAL A 32 15.66 5.15 5.90
C VAL A 32 16.56 4.22 5.08
N GLY A 33 16.00 3.19 4.44
CA GLY A 33 16.74 2.31 3.54
C GLY A 33 17.32 3.05 2.33
N ASP A 34 16.62 4.04 1.79
CA ASP A 34 17.12 4.91 0.72
C ASP A 34 18.32 5.74 1.18
N LEU A 35 18.38 6.17 2.44
CA LEU A 35 19.55 6.87 2.97
C LEU A 35 20.81 5.99 2.94
N PHE A 36 20.68 4.68 3.14
CA PHE A 36 21.81 3.74 3.10
C PHE A 36 22.15 3.26 1.69
N THR A 37 21.15 3.20 0.80
CA THR A 37 21.32 2.72 -0.58
C THR A 37 21.55 3.83 -1.60
N GLY A 38 21.63 5.09 -1.15
CA GLY A 38 21.76 6.24 -2.06
C GLY A 38 20.52 6.46 -2.93
N GLY A 39 19.33 6.10 -2.43
CA GLY A 39 18.06 6.25 -3.14
C GLY A 39 17.73 5.14 -4.13
N MET A 40 18.46 4.01 -4.11
CA MET A 40 18.23 2.90 -5.03
C MET A 40 17.11 1.94 -4.58
N LEU A 41 16.74 1.95 -3.29
CA LEU A 41 15.72 1.05 -2.76
C LEU A 41 14.32 1.41 -3.29
N SER A 42 13.94 2.69 -3.30
CA SER A 42 12.66 3.14 -3.84
C SER A 42 12.44 2.74 -5.31
N PRO A 43 13.38 3.00 -6.25
CA PRO A 43 13.28 2.52 -7.64
C PRO A 43 13.22 1.00 -7.77
N PHE A 44 13.89 0.24 -6.89
CA PHE A 44 13.83 -1.22 -6.87
C PHE A 44 12.46 -1.77 -6.43
N LEU A 45 11.76 -1.01 -5.59
CA LEU A 45 10.44 -1.36 -5.07
C LEU A 45 9.28 -0.72 -5.86
N ALA A 46 9.58 0.26 -6.72
CA ALA A 46 8.63 0.94 -7.58
C ALA A 46 7.95 -0.01 -8.57
N PHE A 47 6.73 0.33 -8.97
CA PHE A 47 6.03 -0.39 -10.01
C PHE A 47 6.79 -0.23 -11.34
N SER A 48 7.14 -1.34 -11.98
CA SER A 48 7.72 -1.35 -13.33
C SER A 48 7.18 -2.56 -14.08
N ARG A 49 6.39 -2.31 -15.12
CA ARG A 49 5.77 -3.35 -15.93
C ARG A 49 6.80 -4.28 -16.55
N ASP A 50 7.85 -3.72 -17.15
CA ASP A 50 8.91 -4.49 -17.80
C ASP A 50 9.63 -5.41 -16.81
N ALA A 51 9.96 -4.90 -15.62
CA ALA A 51 10.61 -5.67 -14.57
C ALA A 51 9.68 -6.76 -14.00
N ILE A 52 8.39 -6.47 -13.84
CA ILE A 52 7.38 -7.45 -13.40
C ILE A 52 7.30 -8.60 -14.42
N LEU A 53 7.29 -8.30 -15.72
CA LEU A 53 7.28 -9.32 -16.78
C LEU A 53 8.58 -10.15 -16.83
N GLN A 54 9.68 -9.60 -16.32
CA GLN A 54 10.96 -10.30 -16.15
C GLN A 54 11.07 -11.10 -14.85
N GLY A 55 10.03 -11.09 -14.00
CA GLY A 55 9.94 -11.90 -12.79
C GLY A 55 10.00 -11.12 -11.47
N GLU A 56 10.09 -9.79 -11.49
CA GLU A 56 10.13 -8.96 -10.28
C GLU A 56 8.74 -8.73 -9.67
N ILE A 57 8.07 -9.83 -9.27
CA ILE A 57 6.66 -9.85 -8.84
C ILE A 57 6.40 -9.04 -7.55
N TRP A 58 7.41 -8.80 -6.72
CA TRP A 58 7.25 -8.01 -5.49
C TRP A 58 6.78 -6.59 -5.77
N ARG A 59 7.13 -6.03 -6.94
CA ARG A 59 6.73 -4.69 -7.41
C ARG A 59 5.22 -4.51 -7.54
N LEU A 60 4.45 -5.59 -7.60
CA LEU A 60 2.99 -5.56 -7.57
C LEU A 60 2.43 -5.16 -6.20
N VAL A 61 3.22 -5.24 -5.14
CA VAL A 61 2.78 -4.95 -3.77
C VAL A 61 3.57 -3.80 -3.16
N THR A 62 4.89 -3.79 -3.36
CA THR A 62 5.79 -2.85 -2.69
C THR A 62 5.57 -1.39 -3.09
N PHE A 63 5.06 -1.15 -4.30
CA PHE A 63 4.79 0.20 -4.77
C PHE A 63 3.70 0.93 -3.97
N LEU A 64 2.80 0.18 -3.30
CA LEU A 64 1.68 0.72 -2.52
C LEU A 64 2.14 1.44 -1.25
N VAL A 65 3.37 1.20 -0.81
CA VAL A 65 3.90 1.68 0.47
C VAL A 65 5.13 2.59 0.32
N LEU A 66 5.39 3.08 -0.90
CA LEU A 66 6.56 3.91 -1.16
C LEU A 66 6.42 5.32 -0.58
N PRO A 67 7.53 5.88 -0.06
CA PRO A 67 7.56 7.30 0.28
C PRO A 67 7.44 8.14 -1.00
N GLN A 68 6.50 9.08 -1.02
CA GLN A 68 6.31 10.00 -2.16
C GLN A 68 7.17 11.27 -2.05
N THR A 69 8.21 11.23 -1.22
CA THR A 69 9.08 12.38 -0.96
C THR A 69 10.49 11.93 -0.61
N GLY A 70 11.48 12.66 -1.14
CA GLY A 70 12.89 12.52 -0.77
C GLY A 70 13.32 13.45 0.38
N SER A 71 12.41 14.26 0.92
CA SER A 71 12.73 15.22 1.97
C SER A 71 12.44 14.65 3.36
N ALA A 72 13.44 14.74 4.24
CA ALA A 72 13.37 14.27 5.63
C ALA A 72 12.27 14.98 6.46
N VAL A 73 11.97 16.25 6.17
CA VAL A 73 10.89 16.97 6.86
C VAL A 73 9.53 16.47 6.39
N TRP A 74 9.39 16.31 5.07
CA TRP A 74 8.12 15.88 4.48
C TRP A 74 7.79 14.43 4.81
N ILE A 75 8.77 13.53 4.90
CA ILE A 75 8.49 12.14 5.26
C ILE A 75 7.90 12.02 6.66
N VAL A 76 8.42 12.76 7.65
CA VAL A 76 7.89 12.75 9.02
C VAL A 76 6.44 13.22 9.02
N LEU A 77 6.16 14.31 8.29
CA LEU A 77 4.80 14.84 8.15
C LEU A 77 3.87 13.84 7.44
N SER A 78 4.31 13.23 6.34
CA SER A 78 3.53 12.24 5.60
C SER A 78 3.21 11.03 6.46
N VAL A 79 4.19 10.46 7.17
CA VAL A 79 4.00 9.31 8.06
C VAL A 79 2.98 9.64 9.15
N TYR A 80 3.12 10.80 9.80
CA TYR A 80 2.15 11.25 10.80
C TYR A 80 0.74 11.40 10.21
N TYR A 81 0.62 12.02 9.04
CA TYR A 81 -0.66 12.26 8.39
C TYR A 81 -1.36 10.96 7.95
N TYR A 82 -0.62 10.03 7.33
CA TYR A 82 -1.15 8.72 6.93
C TYR A 82 -1.55 7.88 8.14
N TYR A 83 -0.78 7.91 9.22
CA TYR A 83 -1.15 7.26 10.47
C TYR A 83 -2.44 7.85 11.04
N TRP A 84 -2.52 9.18 11.16
CA TRP A 84 -3.65 9.86 11.78
C TRP A 84 -4.94 9.63 10.98
N ILE A 85 -4.96 9.99 9.69
CA ILE A 85 -6.14 9.78 8.84
C ILE A 85 -6.51 8.31 8.77
N GLY A 86 -5.52 7.43 8.65
CA GLY A 86 -5.73 6.00 8.61
C GLY A 86 -6.47 5.49 9.83
N ARG A 87 -6.06 5.94 11.02
CA ARG A 87 -6.69 5.58 12.29
C ARG A 87 -8.11 6.14 12.40
N GLU A 88 -8.33 7.41 12.10
CA GLU A 88 -9.66 8.02 12.15
C GLU A 88 -10.62 7.32 11.16
N LEU A 89 -10.15 7.07 9.94
CA LEU A 89 -10.94 6.37 8.92
C LEU A 89 -11.25 4.93 9.32
N GLU A 90 -10.30 4.22 9.93
CA GLU A 90 -10.50 2.87 10.42
C GLU A 90 -11.51 2.82 11.58
N GLN A 91 -11.54 3.83 12.45
CA GLN A 91 -12.51 3.95 13.52
C GLN A 91 -13.93 4.20 13.00
N GLU A 92 -14.08 5.07 12.00
CA GLU A 92 -15.37 5.41 11.41
C GLU A 92 -15.92 4.31 10.49
N TRP A 93 -15.06 3.70 9.67
CA TRP A 93 -15.49 2.75 8.63
C TRP A 93 -15.29 1.29 9.02
N GLY A 94 -14.44 1.01 10.01
CA GLY A 94 -14.02 -0.32 10.40
C GLY A 94 -12.86 -0.87 9.54
N SER A 95 -11.93 -1.56 10.21
CA SER A 95 -10.76 -2.29 9.65
C SER A 95 -11.09 -3.09 8.38
N HIS A 96 -12.21 -3.81 8.41
CA HIS A 96 -12.64 -4.62 7.27
C HIS A 96 -12.90 -3.81 6.00
N ASN A 97 -13.70 -2.75 6.09
CA ASN A 97 -14.08 -1.96 4.92
C ASN A 97 -12.89 -1.18 4.37
N LEU A 98 -12.03 -0.66 5.25
CA LEU A 98 -10.82 0.05 4.86
C LEU A 98 -9.85 -0.88 4.12
N THR A 99 -9.67 -2.11 4.60
CA THR A 99 -8.80 -3.09 3.94
C THR A 99 -9.34 -3.47 2.56
N LEU A 100 -10.64 -3.69 2.42
CA LEU A 100 -11.24 -3.95 1.11
C LEU A 100 -11.05 -2.77 0.14
N TYR A 101 -11.29 -1.55 0.61
CA TYR A 101 -11.09 -0.35 -0.19
C TYR A 101 -9.65 -0.24 -0.70
N PHE A 102 -8.68 -0.45 0.19
CA PHE A 102 -7.26 -0.42 -0.14
C PHE A 102 -6.88 -1.51 -1.17
N LEU A 103 -7.32 -2.76 -0.96
CA LEU A 103 -7.04 -3.88 -1.86
C LEU A 103 -7.70 -3.71 -3.24
N LEU A 104 -8.93 -3.21 -3.29
CA LEU A 104 -9.61 -2.92 -4.55
C LEU A 104 -8.88 -1.81 -5.32
N GLY A 105 -8.46 -0.74 -4.63
CA GLY A 105 -7.63 0.30 -5.21
C GLY A 105 -6.30 -0.25 -5.76
N ALA A 106 -5.62 -1.11 -5.00
CA ALA A 106 -4.39 -1.77 -5.44
C ALA A 106 -4.60 -2.61 -6.72
N ILE A 107 -5.64 -3.44 -6.76
CA ILE A 107 -5.96 -4.27 -7.94
C ILE A 107 -6.24 -3.40 -9.17
N LEU A 108 -6.98 -2.29 -9.00
CA LEU A 108 -7.26 -1.35 -10.09
C LEU A 108 -5.97 -0.68 -10.59
N LEU A 109 -5.11 -0.20 -9.68
CA LEU A 109 -3.84 0.42 -10.03
C LEU A 109 -2.91 -0.56 -10.76
N ILE A 110 -2.82 -1.80 -10.28
CA ILE A 110 -2.06 -2.86 -10.96
C ILE A 110 -2.63 -3.11 -12.35
N GLY A 111 -3.95 -3.26 -12.48
CA GLY A 111 -4.61 -3.45 -13.75
C GLY A 111 -4.25 -2.34 -14.73
N VAL A 112 -4.47 -1.08 -14.35
CA VAL A 112 -4.13 0.08 -15.17
C VAL A 112 -2.64 0.11 -15.52
N GLY A 113 -1.74 -0.09 -14.56
CA GLY A 113 -0.30 -0.10 -14.78
C GLY A 113 0.21 -1.23 -15.68
N MET A 114 -0.52 -2.35 -15.76
CA MET A 114 -0.21 -3.45 -16.67
C MET A 114 -0.71 -3.21 -18.11
N PHE A 115 -1.68 -2.32 -18.31
CA PHE A 115 -2.24 -1.99 -19.62
C PHE A 115 -1.70 -0.68 -20.21
N ALA A 116 -1.21 0.23 -19.39
CA ALA A 116 -0.46 1.42 -19.80
C ALA A 116 0.91 1.04 -20.38
#